data_AF-A0A7X7K3M3-F1
#
_entry.id   AF-A0A7X7K3M3-F1
#
_cell.length_a   1.000
_cell.length_b   1.000
_cell.length_c   1.000
_cell.angle_alpha   90.00
_cell.angle_beta   90.00
_cell.angle_gamma   90.00
#
_symmetry.space_group_name_H-M   'P 1'
#
loop_
_entity.id
_entity.type
_entity.pdbx_description
1 polymer ?
#
loop_
_entity_poly.entity_id
_entity_poly.type
_entity_poly.pdbx_seq_one_letter_code
_entity_poly.pdbx_strand_id
1 'polypeptide(L)'
;MTIYLPAGLPAEVSAALTAVVEDHPALFTMVANEQTADVVVTFNGNPDAVLIAEWVYTLVAPFPTITDEVTWQELADVWAGSASVSFAGQPLLVSADTATTLSAVLGSPAAEHVTIAPPDEILQMAWDAQPSWALIPFDQLEPRWKVLRLEGASVLDRELDTQTYALAARVSVQGLDRGVSKLTEVLGGPLTNRDRERMSVVLLTGVTALARATAVRMELHGVTYPAQDIAPW
;
A
#
# COMPACT_ATOMS: atom_id res chain seq x y z
N MET A 1 -6.11 -31.17 -5.40
CA MET A 1 -6.74 -30.50 -4.25
C MET A 1 -7.53 -29.33 -4.78
N THR A 2 -8.71 -29.07 -4.22
CA THR A 2 -9.55 -27.96 -4.69
C THR A 2 -9.19 -26.66 -3.98
N ILE A 3 -9.04 -25.56 -4.74
CA ILE A 3 -8.72 -24.23 -4.22
C ILE A 3 -9.86 -23.27 -4.53
N TYR A 4 -10.28 -22.51 -3.52
CA TYR A 4 -11.18 -21.36 -3.70
C TYR A 4 -10.39 -20.05 -3.60
N LEU A 5 -10.59 -19.17 -4.57
CA LEU A 5 -10.08 -17.80 -4.57
C LEU A 5 -11.25 -16.82 -4.39
N PRO A 6 -11.23 -15.96 -3.35
CA PRO A 6 -12.27 -14.96 -3.14
C PRO A 6 -12.16 -13.85 -4.19
N ALA A 7 -13.29 -13.19 -4.46
CA ALA A 7 -13.28 -11.97 -5.25
C ALA A 7 -12.59 -10.83 -4.50
N GLY A 8 -12.04 -9.88 -5.25
CA GLY A 8 -11.45 -8.66 -4.71
C GLY A 8 -10.02 -8.78 -4.19
N LEU A 9 -9.35 -9.92 -4.36
CA LEU A 9 -7.90 -10.03 -4.16
C LEU A 9 -7.15 -8.95 -4.98
N PRO A 10 -6.00 -8.45 -4.48
CA PRO A 10 -5.12 -7.62 -5.30
C PRO A 10 -4.84 -8.33 -6.64
N ALA A 11 -4.92 -7.58 -7.75
CA ALA A 11 -4.89 -8.17 -9.09
C ALA A 11 -3.65 -9.06 -9.32
N GLU A 12 -2.48 -8.61 -8.87
CA GLU A 12 -1.23 -9.38 -8.99
C GLU A 12 -1.24 -10.67 -8.15
N VAL A 13 -1.83 -10.63 -6.96
CA VAL A 13 -1.97 -11.82 -6.10
C VAL A 13 -2.94 -12.81 -6.74
N SER A 14 -4.06 -12.34 -7.26
CA SER A 14 -5.04 -13.17 -7.98
C SER A 14 -4.41 -13.82 -9.22
N ALA A 15 -3.67 -13.05 -10.01
CA ALA A 15 -2.97 -13.53 -11.19
C ALA A 15 -1.90 -14.57 -10.84
N ALA A 16 -1.09 -14.32 -9.80
CA ALA A 16 -0.07 -15.26 -9.34
C ALA A 16 -0.68 -16.58 -8.86
N LEU A 17 -1.76 -16.54 -8.08
CA LEU A 17 -2.45 -17.74 -7.61
C LEU A 17 -3.10 -18.53 -8.75
N THR A 18 -3.67 -17.82 -9.74
CA THR A 18 -4.24 -18.45 -10.93
C THR A 18 -3.14 -19.15 -11.74
N ALA A 19 -2.00 -18.49 -11.97
CA ALA A 19 -0.85 -19.07 -12.66
C ALA A 19 -0.31 -20.32 -11.95
N VAL A 20 -0.22 -20.30 -10.61
CA VAL A 20 0.20 -21.48 -9.83
C VAL A 20 -0.71 -22.67 -10.07
N VAL A 21 -2.03 -22.46 -10.14
CA VAL A 21 -3.00 -23.53 -10.41
C VAL A 21 -2.87 -24.04 -11.85
N GLU A 22 -2.71 -23.13 -12.82
CA GLU A 22 -2.56 -23.46 -14.24
C GLU A 22 -1.26 -24.23 -14.54
N ASP A 23 -0.17 -23.88 -13.88
CA ASP A 23 1.13 -24.54 -14.02
C ASP A 23 1.19 -25.90 -13.32
N HIS A 24 0.29 -26.14 -12.35
CA HIS A 24 0.26 -27.37 -11.53
C HIS A 24 -1.12 -28.05 -11.51
N PRO A 25 -1.70 -28.42 -12.67
CA PRO A 25 -3.06 -28.96 -12.76
C PRO A 25 -3.19 -30.35 -12.11
N ALA A 26 -2.08 -31.07 -11.93
CA ALA A 26 -2.05 -32.33 -11.20
C ALA A 26 -2.17 -32.15 -9.67
N LEU A 27 -1.83 -30.97 -9.15
CA LEU A 27 -1.84 -30.67 -7.72
C LEU A 27 -3.12 -29.90 -7.32
N PHE A 28 -3.53 -28.95 -8.16
CA PHE A 28 -4.58 -27.99 -7.82
C PHE A 28 -5.69 -27.91 -8.88
N THR A 29 -6.89 -27.59 -8.43
CA THR A 29 -8.04 -27.34 -9.31
C THR A 29 -8.89 -26.24 -8.68
N MET A 30 -9.23 -25.19 -9.42
CA MET A 30 -10.09 -24.13 -8.90
C MET A 30 -11.54 -24.60 -8.76
N VAL A 31 -12.17 -24.19 -7.66
CA VAL A 31 -13.61 -24.37 -7.42
C VAL A 31 -14.27 -23.02 -7.13
N ALA A 32 -15.52 -22.86 -7.56
CA ALA A 32 -16.28 -21.62 -7.37
C ALA A 32 -16.94 -21.51 -5.99
N ASN A 33 -17.03 -22.61 -5.22
CA ASN A 33 -17.68 -22.64 -3.92
C ASN A 33 -16.67 -22.95 -2.81
N GLU A 34 -16.53 -22.00 -1.89
CA GLU A 34 -15.69 -22.09 -0.69
C GLU A 34 -15.93 -23.38 0.11
N GLN A 35 -17.19 -23.78 0.29
CA GLN A 35 -17.55 -24.94 1.11
C GLN A 35 -17.10 -26.29 0.53
N THR A 36 -16.75 -26.31 -0.75
CA THR A 36 -16.29 -27.51 -1.47
C THR A 36 -14.78 -27.53 -1.69
N ALA A 37 -14.08 -26.49 -1.22
CA ALA A 37 -12.64 -26.34 -1.39
C ALA A 37 -11.88 -27.04 -0.26
N ASP A 38 -10.83 -27.78 -0.63
CA ASP A 38 -9.85 -28.32 0.31
C ASP A 38 -9.00 -27.20 0.94
N VAL A 39 -8.82 -26.11 0.18
CA VAL A 39 -7.97 -24.96 0.51
C VAL A 39 -8.71 -23.68 0.15
N VAL A 40 -8.83 -22.77 1.11
CA VAL A 40 -9.57 -21.52 0.99
C VAL A 40 -8.61 -20.36 1.18
N VAL A 41 -8.58 -19.44 0.22
CA VAL A 41 -7.90 -18.16 0.35
C VAL A 41 -8.85 -17.14 0.98
N THR A 42 -8.36 -16.33 1.91
CA THR A 42 -9.17 -15.37 2.67
C THR A 42 -8.44 -14.05 2.87
N PHE A 43 -9.18 -12.95 2.87
CA PHE A 43 -8.71 -11.66 3.40
C PHE A 43 -8.66 -11.69 4.92
N ASN A 44 -7.58 -11.16 5.50
CA ASN A 44 -7.40 -11.03 6.96
C ASN A 44 -7.82 -12.31 7.69
N GLY A 45 -7.28 -13.44 7.23
CA GLY A 45 -7.63 -14.76 7.73
C GLY A 45 -7.44 -14.88 9.24
N ASN A 46 -8.01 -15.94 9.82
CA ASN A 46 -7.84 -16.24 11.23
C ASN A 46 -6.35 -16.29 11.63
N PRO A 47 -6.01 -16.09 12.91
CA PRO A 47 -4.60 -16.11 13.37
C PRO A 47 -3.84 -17.40 13.00
N ASP A 48 -4.57 -18.50 12.82
CA ASP A 48 -4.02 -19.81 12.46
C ASP A 48 -3.84 -20.00 10.93
N ALA A 49 -4.31 -19.05 10.12
CA ALA A 49 -4.16 -19.08 8.67
C ALA A 49 -2.74 -18.69 8.26
N VAL A 50 -2.25 -19.32 7.19
CA VAL A 50 -0.89 -19.07 6.70
C VAL A 50 -0.91 -17.88 5.75
N LEU A 51 -0.13 -16.84 6.07
CA LEU A 51 0.00 -15.66 5.21
C LEU A 51 0.67 -16.05 3.87
N ILE A 52 0.03 -15.70 2.76
CA ILE A 52 0.55 -15.96 1.40
C ILE A 52 0.74 -14.69 0.57
N ALA A 53 0.13 -13.57 0.97
CA ALA A 53 0.46 -12.27 0.40
C ALA A 53 0.15 -11.12 1.35
N GLU A 54 0.88 -10.03 1.19
CA GLU A 54 0.64 -8.75 1.85
C GLU A 54 0.78 -7.62 0.82
N TRP A 55 -0.31 -6.90 0.57
CA TRP A 55 -0.36 -5.81 -0.39
C TRP A 55 -0.61 -4.49 0.33
N VAL A 56 0.37 -3.59 0.27
CA VAL A 56 0.33 -2.29 0.94
C VAL A 56 -0.17 -1.24 -0.03
N TYR A 57 -1.24 -0.55 0.35
CA TYR A 57 -1.74 0.64 -0.32
C TYR A 57 -1.31 1.88 0.45
N THR A 58 -1.34 3.03 -0.20
CA THR A 58 -0.97 4.27 0.45
C THR A 58 -1.77 5.45 -0.07
N LEU A 59 -2.02 6.40 0.82
CA LEU A 59 -2.66 7.66 0.48
C LEU A 59 -1.60 8.63 -0.03
N VAL A 60 -1.83 9.15 -1.23
CA VAL A 60 -0.94 10.10 -1.88
C VAL A 60 -1.67 11.36 -2.32
N ALA A 61 -0.92 12.42 -2.49
CA ALA A 61 -1.35 13.66 -3.13
C ALA A 61 -0.23 14.19 -4.05
N PRO A 62 -0.49 15.11 -4.97
CA PRO A 62 0.58 15.76 -5.74
C PRO A 62 1.65 16.35 -4.83
N PHE A 63 2.92 16.26 -5.24
CA PHE A 63 4.09 16.68 -4.44
C PHE A 63 3.97 18.04 -3.71
N PRO A 64 3.44 19.12 -4.31
CA PRO A 64 3.36 20.43 -3.65
C PRO A 64 2.28 20.54 -2.55
N THR A 65 1.51 19.47 -2.29
CA THR A 65 0.47 19.46 -1.26
C THR A 65 1.05 19.78 0.13
N ILE A 66 0.37 20.66 0.88
CA ILE A 66 0.82 21.08 2.22
C ILE A 66 0.51 20.01 3.26
N THR A 67 -0.69 19.42 3.23
CA THR A 67 -1.10 18.34 4.15
C THR A 67 -0.06 17.21 4.15
N ASP A 68 0.37 16.78 5.34
CA ASP A 68 1.38 15.72 5.53
C ASP A 68 0.78 14.44 6.12
N GLU A 69 -0.35 14.55 6.82
CA GLU A 69 -0.94 13.48 7.61
C GLU A 69 -2.46 13.54 7.57
N VAL A 70 -3.09 12.37 7.61
CA VAL A 70 -4.53 12.16 7.72
C VAL A 70 -4.80 11.05 8.73
N THR A 71 -5.90 11.14 9.46
CA THR A 71 -6.34 10.07 10.36
C THR A 71 -7.05 8.95 9.60
N TRP A 72 -7.06 7.74 10.16
CA TRP A 72 -7.81 6.61 9.60
C TRP A 72 -9.29 6.92 9.52
N GLN A 73 -9.83 7.56 10.57
CA GLN A 73 -11.23 7.94 10.62
C GLN A 73 -11.59 8.90 9.49
N GLU A 74 -10.78 9.93 9.23
CA GLU A 74 -11.03 10.85 8.12
C GLU A 74 -11.00 10.15 6.75
N LEU A 75 -10.05 9.23 6.53
CA LEU A 75 -9.99 8.46 5.29
C LEU A 75 -11.23 7.57 5.12
N ALA A 76 -11.62 6.85 6.18
CA ALA A 76 -12.79 5.98 6.18
C ALA A 76 -14.09 6.78 5.97
N ASP A 77 -14.20 7.95 6.60
CA ASP A 77 -15.34 8.85 6.46
C ASP A 77 -15.47 9.37 5.03
N VAL A 78 -14.37 9.79 4.40
CA VAL A 78 -14.37 10.22 2.98
C VAL A 78 -14.73 9.07 2.06
N TRP A 79 -14.14 7.90 2.27
CA TRP A 79 -14.47 6.69 1.51
C TRP A 79 -15.96 6.34 1.58
N ALA A 80 -16.56 6.48 2.77
CA ALA A 80 -17.97 6.22 3.01
C ALA A 80 -18.92 7.35 2.56
N GLY A 81 -18.40 8.47 2.06
CA GLY A 81 -19.21 9.56 1.50
C GLY A 81 -19.41 10.79 2.40
N SER A 82 -18.62 10.91 3.47
CA SER A 82 -18.63 12.11 4.31
C SER A 82 -17.64 13.14 3.79
N ALA A 83 -17.99 14.42 3.88
CA ALA A 83 -17.06 15.49 3.56
C ALA A 83 -15.97 15.58 4.64
N SER A 84 -14.72 15.74 4.21
CA SER A 84 -13.60 16.02 5.11
C SER A 84 -12.87 17.31 4.68
N VAL A 85 -12.50 18.12 5.67
CA VAL A 85 -11.73 19.35 5.48
C VAL A 85 -10.33 19.02 4.97
N SER A 86 -9.73 17.94 5.49
CA SER A 86 -8.39 17.45 5.13
C SER A 86 -8.29 17.05 3.66
N PHE A 87 -9.43 16.71 3.04
CA PHE A 87 -9.58 16.36 1.63
C PHE A 87 -10.24 17.47 0.78
N ALA A 88 -10.44 18.67 1.34
CA ALA A 88 -11.08 19.80 0.65
C ALA A 88 -12.40 19.47 -0.08
N GLY A 89 -13.14 18.45 0.39
CA GLY A 89 -14.35 17.94 -0.28
C GLY A 89 -14.13 17.26 -1.64
N GLN A 90 -12.91 16.89 -1.99
CA GLN A 90 -12.58 16.23 -3.26
C GLN A 90 -12.69 14.70 -3.14
N PRO A 91 -13.07 14.01 -4.23
CA PRO A 91 -13.10 12.56 -4.26
C PRO A 91 -11.70 11.95 -4.24
N LEU A 92 -11.59 10.71 -3.76
CA LEU A 92 -10.39 9.90 -3.84
C LEU A 92 -10.25 9.31 -5.25
N LEU A 93 -9.09 9.51 -5.88
CA LEU A 93 -8.74 8.86 -7.13
C LEU A 93 -8.21 7.44 -6.86
N VAL A 94 -8.77 6.44 -7.52
CA VAL A 94 -8.34 5.03 -7.38
C VAL A 94 -8.45 4.30 -8.71
N SER A 95 -7.68 3.22 -8.86
CA SER A 95 -7.94 2.27 -9.95
C SER A 95 -9.10 1.34 -9.61
N ALA A 96 -9.71 0.72 -10.61
CA ALA A 96 -10.79 -0.25 -10.41
C ALA A 96 -10.37 -1.43 -9.51
N ASP A 97 -9.14 -1.93 -9.69
CA ASP A 97 -8.58 -3.01 -8.86
C ASP A 97 -8.35 -2.57 -7.41
N THR A 98 -7.85 -1.34 -7.22
CA THR A 98 -7.67 -0.75 -5.89
C THR A 98 -9.02 -0.54 -5.22
N ALA A 99 -10.02 -0.03 -5.94
CA ALA A 99 -11.38 0.13 -5.42
C ALA A 99 -11.98 -1.20 -4.96
N THR A 100 -11.81 -2.25 -5.77
CA THR A 100 -12.33 -3.59 -5.46
C THR A 100 -11.64 -4.18 -4.23
N THR A 101 -10.31 -4.07 -4.15
CA THR A 101 -9.54 -4.61 -3.02
C THR A 101 -9.82 -3.84 -1.74
N LEU A 102 -9.77 -2.51 -1.78
CA LEU A 102 -10.03 -1.68 -0.61
C LEU A 102 -11.50 -1.74 -0.17
N SER A 103 -12.44 -2.13 -1.04
CA SER A 103 -13.82 -2.38 -0.60
C SER A 103 -13.92 -3.53 0.40
N ALA A 104 -12.99 -4.50 0.37
CA ALA A 104 -12.93 -5.56 1.37
C ALA A 104 -12.39 -5.06 2.73
N VAL A 105 -11.69 -3.93 2.75
CA VAL A 105 -11.06 -3.34 3.95
C VAL A 105 -11.90 -2.20 4.53
N LEU A 106 -12.35 -1.27 3.69
CA LEU A 106 -13.09 -0.05 4.04
C LEU A 106 -14.61 -0.19 3.86
N GLY A 107 -15.08 -1.28 3.28
CA GLY A 107 -16.47 -1.43 2.84
C GLY A 107 -16.72 -0.76 1.48
N SER A 108 -17.96 -0.80 0.98
CA SER A 108 -18.28 -0.24 -0.33
C SER A 108 -18.08 1.29 -0.36
N PRO A 109 -17.37 1.83 -1.36
CA PRO A 109 -17.17 3.27 -1.50
C PRO A 109 -18.47 4.00 -1.87
N ALA A 110 -18.61 5.25 -1.43
CA ALA A 110 -19.63 6.14 -1.95
C ALA A 110 -19.23 6.63 -3.35
N ALA A 111 -20.11 6.40 -4.34
CA ALA A 111 -19.82 6.67 -5.75
C ALA A 111 -19.40 8.13 -6.04
N GLU A 112 -19.93 9.10 -5.29
CA GLU A 112 -19.62 10.53 -5.45
C GLU A 112 -18.27 10.93 -4.81
N HIS A 113 -17.69 10.07 -3.97
CA HIS A 113 -16.45 10.35 -3.21
C HIS A 113 -15.26 9.52 -3.66
N VAL A 114 -15.45 8.62 -4.63
CA VAL A 114 -14.39 7.82 -5.22
C VAL A 114 -14.49 7.90 -6.74
N THR A 115 -13.46 8.44 -7.37
CA THR A 115 -13.34 8.52 -8.82
C THR A 115 -12.45 7.38 -9.31
N ILE A 116 -13.03 6.45 -10.06
CA ILE A 116 -12.29 5.36 -10.70
C ILE A 116 -11.65 5.85 -11.99
N ALA A 117 -10.34 5.68 -12.11
CA ALA A 117 -9.57 6.06 -13.29
C ALA A 117 -8.55 4.96 -13.69
N PRO A 118 -8.07 4.94 -14.94
CA PRO A 118 -6.96 4.08 -15.34
C PRO A 118 -5.70 4.36 -14.51
N PRO A 119 -4.95 3.33 -14.05
CA PRO A 119 -3.78 3.52 -13.20
C PRO A 119 -2.74 4.51 -13.75
N ASP A 120 -2.53 4.50 -15.06
CA ASP A 120 -1.61 5.36 -15.81
C ASP A 120 -2.09 6.81 -15.96
N GLU A 121 -3.39 7.07 -15.75
CA GLU A 121 -3.97 8.42 -15.82
C GLU A 121 -4.12 9.08 -14.43
N ILE A 122 -4.19 8.29 -13.34
CA ILE A 122 -4.44 8.77 -11.96
C ILE A 122 -3.51 9.93 -11.59
N LEU A 123 -2.22 9.80 -11.88
CA LEU A 123 -1.24 10.84 -11.56
C LEU A 123 -1.54 12.13 -12.30
N GLN A 124 -1.76 12.07 -13.61
CA GLN A 124 -1.99 13.27 -14.40
C GLN A 124 -3.29 13.95 -13.96
N MET A 125 -4.35 13.18 -13.74
CA MET A 125 -5.62 13.68 -13.20
C MET A 125 -5.45 14.36 -11.84
N ALA A 126 -4.69 13.75 -10.93
CA ALA A 126 -4.41 14.33 -9.62
C ALA A 126 -3.68 15.68 -9.74
N TRP A 127 -2.69 15.77 -10.63
CA TRP A 127 -1.95 17.01 -10.86
C TRP A 127 -2.81 18.13 -11.47
N ASP A 128 -3.74 17.78 -12.37
CA ASP A 128 -4.61 18.75 -13.06
C ASP A 128 -5.74 19.27 -12.17
N ALA A 129 -6.19 18.47 -11.20
CA ALA A 129 -7.33 18.78 -10.33
C ALA A 129 -6.93 19.12 -8.88
N GLN A 130 -5.78 19.78 -8.67
CA GLN A 130 -5.31 20.13 -7.32
C GLN A 130 -6.27 21.08 -6.57
N PRO A 131 -6.51 20.87 -5.25
CA PRO A 131 -5.96 19.80 -4.43
C PRO A 131 -6.63 18.45 -4.73
N SER A 132 -5.90 17.35 -4.67
CA SER A 132 -6.41 16.02 -5.00
C SER A 132 -5.68 14.94 -4.19
N TRP A 133 -6.34 13.80 -4.04
CA TRP A 133 -5.84 12.66 -3.28
C TRP A 133 -6.10 11.37 -4.06
N ALA A 134 -5.19 10.42 -3.92
CA ALA A 134 -5.33 9.11 -4.53
C ALA A 134 -4.94 8.00 -3.54
N LEU A 135 -5.56 6.83 -3.69
CA LEU A 135 -5.09 5.60 -3.07
C LEU A 135 -4.47 4.73 -4.16
N ILE A 136 -3.19 4.41 -4.00
CA ILE A 136 -2.44 3.59 -4.95
C ILE A 136 -1.68 2.47 -4.25
N PRO A 137 -1.40 1.34 -4.93
CA PRO A 137 -0.44 0.35 -4.47
C PRO A 137 0.96 0.96 -4.25
N PHE A 138 1.69 0.49 -3.24
CA PHE A 138 3.04 0.97 -2.89
C PHE A 138 4.03 0.90 -4.05
N ASP A 139 3.97 -0.16 -4.86
CA ASP A 139 4.81 -0.39 -6.04
C ASP A 139 4.54 0.58 -7.20
N GLN A 140 3.42 1.31 -7.16
CA GLN A 140 3.10 2.37 -8.12
C GLN A 140 3.57 3.76 -7.68
N LEU A 141 4.28 3.85 -6.55
CA LEU A 141 4.87 5.11 -6.10
C LEU A 141 5.96 5.61 -7.06
N GLU A 142 5.90 6.90 -7.34
CA GLU A 142 6.88 7.61 -8.15
C GLU A 142 7.14 9.02 -7.57
N PRO A 143 8.27 9.68 -7.92
CA PRO A 143 8.70 10.91 -7.25
C PRO A 143 7.74 12.10 -7.32
N ARG A 144 6.77 12.10 -8.24
CA ARG A 144 5.76 13.16 -8.37
C ARG A 144 4.66 13.08 -7.31
N TRP A 145 4.59 11.98 -6.56
CA TRP A 145 3.70 11.81 -5.44
C TRP A 145 4.32 12.28 -4.13
N LYS A 146 3.50 12.94 -3.31
CA LYS A 146 3.71 13.05 -1.87
C LYS A 146 2.96 11.90 -1.19
N VAL A 147 3.68 11.05 -0.48
CA VAL A 147 3.09 10.04 0.40
C VAL A 147 2.62 10.73 1.68
N LEU A 148 1.34 10.55 2.03
CA LEU A 148 0.77 11.08 3.26
C LEU A 148 0.91 10.05 4.38
N ARG A 149 1.19 10.53 5.59
CA ARG A 149 1.10 9.71 6.80
C ARG A 149 -0.36 9.37 7.08
N LEU A 150 -0.59 8.15 7.55
CA LEU A 150 -1.89 7.68 8.00
C LEU A 150 -1.76 7.25 9.45
N GLU A 151 -2.42 7.95 10.37
CA GLU A 151 -2.29 7.70 11.83
C GLU A 151 -0.81 7.68 12.28
N GLY A 152 -0.05 8.72 11.90
CA GLY A 152 1.39 8.82 12.16
C GLY A 152 2.30 7.86 11.37
N ALA A 153 1.75 6.82 10.73
CA ALA A 153 2.52 5.82 10.00
C ALA A 153 2.79 6.22 8.54
N SER A 154 4.02 6.03 8.08
CA SER A 154 4.42 6.21 6.67
C SER A 154 4.83 4.88 6.06
N VAL A 155 4.34 4.58 4.85
CA VAL A 155 4.75 3.39 4.09
C VAL A 155 6.21 3.44 3.63
N LEU A 156 6.80 4.64 3.59
CA LEU A 156 8.21 4.86 3.26
C LEU A 156 9.14 4.57 4.44
N ASP A 157 8.63 4.46 5.67
CA ASP A 157 9.44 4.13 6.83
C ASP A 157 9.79 2.64 6.78
N ARG A 158 11.08 2.28 6.66
CA ARG A 158 11.51 0.87 6.51
C ARG A 158 11.04 -0.01 7.66
N GLU A 159 10.95 0.55 8.87
CA GLU A 159 10.53 -0.12 10.10
C GLU A 159 9.01 -0.21 10.28
N LEU A 160 8.19 0.30 9.34
CA LEU A 160 6.73 0.22 9.44
C LEU A 160 6.28 -1.22 9.70
N ASP A 161 5.50 -1.39 10.77
CA ASP A 161 4.75 -2.60 11.05
C ASP A 161 3.49 -2.64 10.18
N THR A 162 3.53 -3.47 9.15
CA THR A 162 2.42 -3.69 8.22
C THR A 162 1.28 -4.48 8.85
N GLN A 163 1.50 -5.14 9.99
CA GLN A 163 0.46 -5.87 10.72
C GLN A 163 -0.59 -4.92 11.30
N THR A 164 -0.17 -3.72 11.70
CA THR A 164 -1.02 -2.69 12.30
C THR A 164 -1.42 -1.59 11.31
N TYR A 165 -0.89 -1.62 10.10
CA TYR A 165 -1.15 -0.59 9.10
C TYR A 165 -2.50 -0.83 8.41
N ALA A 166 -3.42 0.14 8.53
CA ALA A 166 -4.82 -0.06 8.15
C ALA A 166 -5.07 -0.25 6.65
N LEU A 167 -4.15 0.21 5.78
CA LEU A 167 -4.21 0.02 4.32
C LEU A 167 -3.35 -1.17 3.82
N ALA A 168 -2.94 -2.08 4.72
CA ALA A 168 -2.32 -3.34 4.32
C ALA A 168 -3.38 -4.43 4.14
N ALA A 169 -3.58 -4.87 2.90
CA ALA A 169 -4.45 -5.99 2.56
C ALA A 169 -3.68 -7.31 2.71
N ARG A 170 -4.10 -8.15 3.64
CA ARG A 170 -3.43 -9.41 3.94
C ARG A 170 -4.22 -10.58 3.42
N VAL A 171 -3.57 -11.42 2.63
CA VAL A 171 -4.17 -12.60 2.02
C VAL A 171 -3.55 -13.82 2.67
N SER A 172 -4.40 -14.64 3.27
CA SER A 172 -4.00 -15.86 3.95
C SER A 172 -4.69 -17.06 3.35
N VAL A 173 -4.16 -18.24 3.62
CA VAL A 173 -4.72 -19.50 3.19
C VAL A 173 -4.97 -20.41 4.39
N GLN A 174 -6.09 -21.12 4.36
CA GLN A 174 -6.47 -22.09 5.37
C GLN A 174 -7.15 -23.31 4.72
N GLY A 175 -7.22 -24.44 5.43
CA GLY A 175 -7.83 -25.66 4.93
C GLY A 175 -7.00 -26.89 5.29
N LEU A 176 -6.99 -27.90 4.41
CA LEU A 176 -6.19 -29.11 4.63
C LEU A 176 -4.69 -28.80 4.63
N ASP A 177 -4.00 -29.20 5.71
CA ASP A 177 -2.56 -28.96 5.94
C ASP A 177 -1.68 -29.30 4.73
N ARG A 178 -1.92 -30.46 4.10
CA ARG A 178 -1.18 -30.92 2.91
C ARG A 178 -1.32 -29.98 1.72
N GLY A 179 -2.48 -29.33 1.57
CA GLY A 179 -2.77 -28.41 0.47
C GLY A 179 -2.20 -27.03 0.71
N VAL A 180 -2.38 -26.53 1.93
CA VAL A 180 -1.74 -25.29 2.40
C VAL A 180 -0.23 -25.38 2.25
N SER A 181 0.38 -26.46 2.75
CA SER A 181 1.84 -26.68 2.68
C SER A 181 2.33 -26.76 1.24
N LYS A 182 1.57 -27.42 0.35
CA LYS A 182 2.00 -27.54 -1.04
C LYS A 182 1.86 -26.21 -1.79
N LEU A 183 0.82 -25.44 -1.50
CA LEU A 183 0.61 -24.13 -2.12
C LEU A 183 1.70 -23.15 -1.71
N THR A 184 2.05 -23.09 -0.42
CA THR A 184 3.11 -22.22 0.09
C THR A 184 4.50 -22.61 -0.44
N GLU A 185 4.76 -23.92 -0.57
CA GLU A 185 5.99 -24.43 -1.20
C GLU A 185 6.12 -23.96 -2.66
N VAL A 186 5.04 -24.08 -3.45
CA VAL A 186 5.04 -23.69 -4.87
C VAL A 186 5.13 -22.17 -5.05
N LEU A 187 4.46 -21.39 -4.19
CA LEU A 187 4.55 -19.92 -4.19
C LEU A 187 5.96 -19.42 -3.84
N GLY A 188 6.73 -20.19 -3.06
CA GLY A 188 8.10 -19.84 -2.68
C GLY A 188 8.19 -18.75 -1.60
N GLY A 189 7.08 -18.34 -1.01
CA GLY A 189 7.02 -17.33 0.05
C GLY A 189 5.80 -16.41 -0.08
N PRO A 190 5.56 -15.53 0.91
CA PRO A 190 4.49 -14.56 0.82
C PRO A 190 4.80 -13.49 -0.24
N LEU A 191 3.85 -13.22 -1.13
CA LEU A 191 3.96 -12.16 -2.12
C LEU A 191 3.81 -10.79 -1.46
N THR A 192 4.56 -9.80 -1.91
CA THR A 192 4.39 -8.42 -1.44
C THR A 192 4.80 -7.39 -2.48
N ASN A 193 4.12 -6.25 -2.49
CA ASN A 193 4.52 -5.09 -3.26
C ASN A 193 5.46 -4.14 -2.49
N ARG A 194 5.65 -4.35 -1.18
CA ARG A 194 6.52 -3.53 -0.34
C ARG A 194 7.75 -4.33 0.10
N ASP A 195 8.65 -4.57 -0.85
CA ASP A 195 9.91 -5.26 -0.59
C ASP A 195 10.93 -4.30 0.07
N ARG A 196 11.19 -4.51 1.36
CA ARG A 196 12.15 -3.71 2.15
C ARG A 196 13.57 -3.77 1.61
N GLU A 197 13.95 -4.84 0.93
CA GLU A 197 15.30 -4.99 0.36
C GLU A 197 15.47 -4.17 -0.93
N ARG A 198 14.37 -3.71 -1.53
CA ARG A 198 14.39 -2.77 -2.67
C ARG A 198 14.30 -1.30 -2.23
N MET A 199 14.12 -1.03 -0.94
CA MET A 199 14.07 0.34 -0.42
C MET A 199 15.48 0.86 -0.16
N SER A 200 15.78 2.04 -0.70
CA SER A 200 17.05 2.75 -0.47
C SER A 200 16.81 4.00 0.35
N VAL A 201 17.55 4.16 1.44
CA VAL A 201 17.59 5.40 2.22
C VAL A 201 18.75 6.23 1.70
N VAL A 202 18.44 7.43 1.20
CA VAL A 202 19.45 8.36 0.71
C VAL A 202 19.52 9.55 1.66
N LEU A 203 20.62 9.65 2.41
CA LEU A 203 20.94 10.85 3.17
C LEU A 203 21.62 11.86 2.24
N LEU A 204 20.84 12.77 1.65
CA LEU A 204 21.36 13.85 0.83
C LEU A 204 21.81 15.01 1.71
N THR A 205 23.07 15.01 2.10
CA THR A 205 23.70 16.17 2.73
C THR A 205 24.15 17.16 1.65
N GLY A 206 23.22 18.00 1.20
CA GLY A 206 23.51 19.10 0.27
C GLY A 206 23.59 20.43 0.99
N VAL A 207 24.63 21.23 0.71
CA VAL A 207 24.58 22.67 0.95
C VAL A 207 23.69 23.29 -0.13
N THR A 208 22.37 23.22 0.04
CA THR A 208 21.43 23.91 -0.84
C THR A 208 21.59 25.42 -0.61
N ALA A 209 22.59 26.01 -1.28
CA ALA A 209 23.16 27.33 -1.03
C ALA A 209 23.49 27.58 0.46
N LEU A 210 24.77 27.56 0.84
CA LEU A 210 25.17 28.15 2.12
C LEU A 210 24.74 29.62 2.14
N ALA A 211 23.59 29.90 2.73
CA ALA A 211 23.20 31.25 3.07
C ALA A 211 24.31 31.82 3.98
N ARG A 212 24.61 33.12 3.88
CA ARG A 212 25.69 33.75 4.66
C ARG A 212 25.63 33.40 6.15
N ALA A 213 24.43 33.24 6.70
CA ALA A 213 24.21 32.83 8.08
C ALA A 213 24.81 31.45 8.42
N THR A 214 24.65 30.45 7.55
CA THR A 214 25.19 29.10 7.76
C THR A 214 26.73 29.11 7.71
N ALA A 215 27.32 29.88 6.77
CA ALA A 215 28.77 30.04 6.70
C ALA A 215 29.35 30.71 7.97
N VAL A 216 28.70 31.77 8.47
CA VAL A 216 29.10 32.41 9.74
C VAL A 216 29.01 31.43 10.91
N ARG A 217 27.97 30.60 10.97
CA ARG A 217 27.82 29.57 12.02
C ARG A 217 28.91 28.51 11.95
N MET A 218 29.31 28.10 10.75
CA MET A 218 30.44 27.17 10.54
C MET A 218 31.79 27.78 10.90
N GLU A 219 32.00 29.09 10.68
CA GLU A 219 33.22 29.78 11.11
C GLU A 219 33.31 29.86 12.65
N LEU A 220 32.17 30.12 13.31
CA LEU A 220 32.11 30.24 14.77
C LEU A 220 32.18 28.90 15.51
N HIS A 221 31.62 27.83 14.93
CA HIS A 221 31.41 26.55 15.62
C HIS A 221 32.14 25.36 14.95
N GLY A 222 32.88 25.61 13.87
CA GLY A 222 33.59 24.59 13.10
C GLY A 222 32.80 24.10 11.89
N VAL A 223 33.53 23.71 10.83
CA VAL A 223 32.94 23.32 9.54
C VAL A 223 32.04 22.08 9.60
N THR A 224 32.21 21.23 10.62
CA THR A 224 31.37 20.05 10.85
C THR A 224 30.11 20.36 11.66
N TYR A 225 29.93 21.59 12.14
CA TYR A 225 28.82 21.98 13.01
C TYR A 225 27.43 21.57 12.46
N PRO A 226 27.10 21.80 11.17
CA PRO A 226 25.80 21.39 10.63
C PRO A 226 25.59 19.87 10.59
N ALA A 227 26.67 19.08 10.55
CA ALA A 227 26.59 17.62 10.46
C ALA A 227 26.34 16.94 11.81
N GLN A 228 26.58 17.62 12.93
CA GLN A 228 26.48 17.03 14.28
C GLN A 228 25.06 16.58 14.61
N ASP A 229 24.06 17.34 14.16
CA ASP A 229 22.65 17.10 14.49
C ASP A 229 21.97 16.08 13.54
N ILE A 230 22.60 15.78 12.41
CA ILE A 230 22.09 14.83 11.40
C ILE A 230 22.88 13.52 11.34
N ALA A 231 24.04 13.42 12.00
CA ALA A 231 24.83 12.20 12.05
C ALA A 231 24.16 11.00 12.74
N PRO A 232 23.26 11.17 13.73
CA PRO A 232 22.58 10.04 14.38
C PRO A 232 21.36 9.48 13.62
N TRP A 233 20.93 10.13 12.54
CA TRP A 233 19.84 9.67 11.65
C TRP A 233 20.30 8.51 10.76
#